data_AF-A0A7J9IIB2-F1
#
_entry.id   AF-A0A7J9IIB2-F1
#
_cell.length_a   1.000
_cell.length_b   1.000
_cell.length_c   1.000
_cell.angle_alpha   90.00
_cell.angle_beta   90.00
_cell.angle_gamma   90.00
#
_symmetry.space_group_name_H-M   'P 1'
#
loop_
_entity.id
_entity.type
_entity.pdbx_description
1 polymer ?
#
loop_
_entity_poly.entity_id
_entity_poly.type
_entity_poly.pdbx_seq_one_letter_code
_entity_poly.pdbx_strand_id
1 'polypeptide(L)'
;MIEISFTIQFQVHAILKGIVQKAIAETTELKQYPTLRVEVGNAAFESLERMREESKRATLQLVDMECGYLTVEFFRKLPQDVEKGGNPTHSLFDRYNDSYLRRVGSTVLQYVNMTCASLRNSIPKSIVYCQVREAKRSLLDFFFTELGKKESKQLSKMLDEDPAVQQRRANLAKRLELYRSAQHEIDAVAWSK
;
A
#
# COMPACT_ATOMS: atom_id res chain seq x y z
N MET A 1 -13.41 -14.32 -7.31
CA MET A 1 -12.26 -13.52 -7.80
C MET A 1 -12.10 -12.20 -7.05
N ILE A 2 -13.18 -11.43 -6.88
CA ILE A 2 -13.16 -10.16 -6.14
C ILE A 2 -12.71 -10.37 -4.68
N GLU A 3 -13.25 -11.37 -4.00
CA GLU A 3 -12.84 -11.70 -2.62
C GLU A 3 -11.35 -11.99 -2.49
N ILE A 4 -10.80 -12.84 -3.38
CA ILE A 4 -9.37 -13.15 -3.43
C ILE A 4 -8.55 -11.87 -3.65
N SER A 5 -9.05 -10.96 -4.48
CA SER A 5 -8.39 -9.68 -4.75
C SER A 5 -8.34 -8.79 -3.50
N PHE A 6 -9.42 -8.76 -2.71
CA PHE A 6 -9.46 -8.05 -1.43
C PHE A 6 -8.53 -8.68 -0.38
N THR A 7 -8.40 -10.01 -0.36
CA THR A 7 -7.42 -10.70 0.49
C THR A 7 -5.99 -10.28 0.12
N ILE A 8 -5.65 -10.26 -1.17
CA ILE A 8 -4.32 -9.83 -1.63
C ILE A 8 -4.07 -8.37 -1.25
N GLN A 9 -5.05 -7.48 -1.45
CA GLN A 9 -4.94 -6.07 -1.05
C GLN A 9 -4.64 -5.92 0.44
N PHE A 10 -5.33 -6.71 1.28
CA PHE A 10 -5.09 -6.69 2.72
C PHE A 10 -3.68 -7.16 3.08
N GLN A 11 -3.19 -8.24 2.45
CA GLN A 11 -1.84 -8.75 2.69
C GLN A 11 -0.77 -7.74 2.29
N VAL A 12 -0.90 -7.11 1.12
CA VAL A 12 0.03 -6.07 0.65
C VAL A 12 0.07 -4.90 1.63
N HIS A 13 -1.09 -4.41 2.07
CA HIS A 13 -1.18 -3.35 3.07
C HIS A 13 -0.51 -3.70 4.39
N ALA A 14 -0.74 -4.92 4.90
CA ALA A 14 -0.11 -5.40 6.13
C ALA A 14 1.42 -5.46 6.01
N ILE A 15 1.94 -5.92 4.88
CA ILE A 15 3.38 -5.94 4.60
C ILE A 15 3.94 -4.51 4.58
N LEU A 16 3.28 -3.58 3.89
CA LEU A 16 3.72 -2.18 3.82
C LEU A 16 3.74 -1.53 5.21
N LYS A 17 2.72 -1.76 6.05
CA LYS A 17 2.71 -1.31 7.45
C LYS A 17 3.87 -1.91 8.24
N GLY A 18 4.14 -3.20 8.07
CA GLY A 18 5.27 -3.87 8.71
C GLY A 18 6.64 -3.28 8.32
N ILE A 19 6.82 -2.94 7.04
CA ILE A 19 8.04 -2.27 6.54
C ILE A 19 8.21 -0.90 7.21
N VAL A 20 7.14 -0.10 7.28
CA VAL A 20 7.17 1.23 7.94
C VAL A 20 7.54 1.10 9.42
N GLN A 21 6.92 0.16 10.15
CA GLN A 21 7.25 -0.08 11.56
C GLN A 21 8.71 -0.46 11.74
N LYS A 22 9.22 -1.36 10.89
CA LYS A 22 10.62 -1.78 10.92
C LYS A 22 11.56 -0.61 10.65
N ALA A 23 11.30 0.18 9.60
CA ALA A 23 12.11 1.35 9.27
C ALA A 23 12.16 2.38 10.41
N ILE A 24 11.00 2.66 11.03
CA ILE A 24 10.93 3.57 12.19
C ILE A 24 11.69 3.01 13.40
N ALA A 25 11.64 1.70 13.64
CA ALA A 25 12.33 1.08 14.77
C ALA A 25 13.85 1.04 14.60
N GLU A 26 14.32 0.86 13.36
CA GLU A 26 15.74 0.83 12.97
C GLU A 26 16.37 2.22 12.93
N THR A 27 15.57 3.28 12.75
CA THR A 27 16.06 4.68 12.74
C THR A 27 16.36 5.14 14.16
N THR A 28 17.64 5.24 14.52
CA THR A 28 18.09 5.59 15.87
C THR A 28 17.83 7.04 16.26
N GLU A 29 17.89 7.94 15.29
CA GLU A 29 17.69 9.39 15.45
C GLU A 29 16.25 9.69 15.87
N LEU A 30 15.28 8.94 15.32
CA LEU A 30 13.88 9.06 15.69
C LEU A 30 13.59 8.56 17.11
N LYS A 31 14.47 7.76 17.72
CA LYS A 31 14.29 7.33 19.11
C LYS A 31 14.46 8.48 20.09
N GLN A 32 15.28 9.47 19.74
CA GLN A 32 15.50 10.65 20.56
C GLN A 32 14.26 11.53 20.66
N TYR A 33 13.37 11.50 19.66
CA TYR A 33 12.20 12.36 19.53
C TYR A 33 10.90 11.54 19.47
N PRO A 34 10.35 11.09 20.62
CA PRO A 34 9.17 10.23 20.66
C PRO A 34 7.94 10.82 19.97
N THR A 35 7.71 12.13 20.16
CA THR A 35 6.56 12.83 19.54
C THR A 35 6.67 12.82 18.02
N LEU A 36 7.82 13.23 17.46
CA LEU A 36 8.06 13.18 16.02
C LEU A 36 7.92 11.76 15.47
N ARG A 37 8.46 10.76 16.17
CA ARG A 37 8.37 9.36 15.77
C ARG A 37 6.93 8.88 15.63
N VAL A 38 6.08 9.22 16.59
CA VAL A 38 4.65 8.88 16.56
C VAL A 38 3.96 9.58 15.38
N GLU A 39 4.22 10.86 15.16
CA GLU A 39 3.59 11.60 14.07
C GLU A 39 4.00 11.10 12.68
N VAL A 40 5.27 10.78 12.46
CA VAL A 40 5.75 10.16 11.21
C VAL A 40 5.07 8.80 10.99
N GLY A 41 4.95 7.99 12.05
CA GLY A 41 4.28 6.68 11.99
C GLY A 41 2.80 6.80 11.64
N ASN A 42 2.09 7.70 12.32
CA ASN A 42 0.67 7.96 12.06
C ASN A 42 0.45 8.43 10.63
N ALA A 43 1.23 9.41 10.16
CA ALA A 43 1.09 9.96 8.82
C ALA A 43 1.39 8.91 7.74
N ALA A 44 2.42 8.08 7.93
CA ALA A 44 2.72 6.98 7.02
C ALA A 44 1.57 5.95 6.96
N PHE A 45 1.00 5.58 8.11
CA PHE A 45 -0.11 4.63 8.16
C PHE A 45 -1.40 5.16 7.54
N GLU A 46 -1.70 6.44 7.76
CA GLU A 46 -2.84 7.10 7.14
C GLU A 46 -2.68 7.14 5.61
N SER A 47 -1.48 7.48 5.13
CA SER A 47 -1.16 7.49 3.69
C SER A 47 -1.35 6.10 3.06
N LEU A 48 -0.84 5.04 3.72
CA LEU A 48 -1.05 3.65 3.28
C LEU A 48 -2.54 3.26 3.25
N GLU A 49 -3.35 3.73 4.19
CA GLU A 49 -4.79 3.44 4.20
C GLU A 49 -5.50 4.09 3.01
N ARG A 50 -5.16 5.35 2.69
CA ARG A 50 -5.68 6.03 1.50
C ARG A 50 -5.32 5.27 0.22
N MET A 51 -4.07 4.82 0.09
CA MET A 51 -3.59 4.02 -1.05
C MET A 51 -4.31 2.66 -1.16
N ARG A 52 -4.61 2.01 -0.03
CA ARG A 52 -5.40 0.78 0.00
C ARG A 52 -6.83 1.01 -0.49
N GLU A 53 -7.49 2.08 -0.05
CA GLU A 53 -8.85 2.41 -0.48
C GLU A 53 -8.90 2.83 -1.96
N GLU A 54 -7.86 3.50 -2.47
CA GLU A 54 -7.72 3.76 -3.90
C GLU A 54 -7.53 2.48 -4.71
N SER A 55 -6.67 1.57 -4.23
CA SER A 55 -6.50 0.24 -4.85
C SER A 55 -7.81 -0.54 -4.91
N LYS A 56 -8.63 -0.47 -3.85
CA LYS A 56 -9.97 -1.10 -3.82
C LYS A 56 -10.88 -0.52 -4.91
N ARG A 57 -10.95 0.80 -5.01
CA ARG A 57 -11.73 1.50 -6.06
C ARG A 57 -11.26 1.12 -7.46
N ALA A 58 -9.95 1.12 -7.71
CA ALA A 58 -9.39 0.75 -9.00
C ALA A 58 -9.69 -0.72 -9.38
N THR A 59 -9.62 -1.65 -8.43
CA THR A 59 -9.97 -3.07 -8.68
C THR A 59 -11.45 -3.23 -9.05
N LEU A 60 -12.36 -2.51 -8.38
CA LEU A 60 -13.78 -2.55 -8.72
C LEU A 60 -14.02 -2.01 -10.13
N GLN A 61 -13.40 -0.88 -10.48
CA GLN A 61 -13.50 -0.30 -11.82
C GLN A 61 -13.01 -1.27 -12.91
N LEU A 62 -11.94 -2.03 -12.68
CA LEU A 62 -11.47 -3.04 -13.64
C LEU A 62 -12.54 -4.12 -13.89
N VAL A 63 -13.27 -4.53 -12.87
CA VAL A 63 -14.36 -5.50 -13.01
C VAL A 63 -15.56 -4.87 -13.72
N ASP A 64 -15.93 -3.64 -13.35
CA ASP A 64 -17.04 -2.92 -13.98
C ASP A 64 -16.79 -2.69 -15.47
N MET A 65 -15.54 -2.42 -15.86
CA MET A 65 -15.15 -2.28 -17.27
C MET A 65 -15.37 -3.58 -18.07
N GLU A 66 -15.05 -4.73 -17.49
CA GLU A 66 -15.27 -6.04 -18.12
C GLU A 66 -16.76 -6.43 -18.17
N CYS A 67 -17.57 -5.92 -17.22
CA CYS A 67 -19.03 -6.07 -17.23
C CYS A 67 -19.72 -5.14 -18.24
N GLY A 68 -19.18 -3.94 -18.46
CA GLY A 68 -19.80 -2.90 -19.28
C GLY A 68 -19.68 -3.11 -20.79
N TYR A 69 -18.75 -3.94 -21.25
CA TYR A 69 -18.58 -4.20 -22.68
C TYR A 69 -18.13 -5.62 -22.97
N LEU A 70 -18.77 -6.26 -23.96
CA LEU A 70 -18.37 -7.57 -24.43
C LEU A 70 -17.18 -7.47 -25.38
N THR A 71 -16.12 -8.23 -25.11
CA THR A 71 -14.93 -8.24 -25.97
C THR A 71 -15.27 -8.86 -27.33
N VAL A 72 -15.50 -8.02 -28.34
CA VAL A 72 -15.92 -8.41 -29.70
C VAL A 72 -14.95 -9.40 -30.36
N GLU A 73 -13.65 -9.26 -30.10
CA GLU A 73 -12.62 -10.12 -30.66
C GLU A 73 -12.75 -11.59 -30.25
N PHE A 74 -13.34 -11.86 -29.08
CA PHE A 74 -13.69 -13.22 -28.69
C PHE A 74 -14.74 -13.82 -29.62
N PHE A 75 -15.80 -13.06 -29.91
CA PHE A 75 -16.91 -13.54 -30.72
C PHE A 75 -16.56 -13.69 -32.21
N ARG A 76 -15.60 -12.90 -32.71
CA ARG A 76 -15.08 -13.05 -34.08
C ARG A 76 -14.35 -14.39 -34.30
N LYS A 77 -13.81 -14.98 -33.24
CA LYS A 77 -13.06 -16.25 -33.28
C LYS A 77 -13.94 -17.47 -33.05
N LEU A 78 -15.20 -17.28 -32.67
CA LEU A 78 -16.13 -18.39 -32.57
C LEU A 78 -16.31 -19.02 -33.95
N PRO A 79 -16.31 -20.36 -34.04
CA PRO A 79 -16.70 -21.03 -35.27
C PRO A 79 -18.04 -20.46 -35.73
N GLN A 80 -18.06 -19.91 -36.95
CA GLN A 80 -19.33 -19.64 -37.62
C GLN A 80 -19.86 -20.98 -38.11
N ASP A 81 -20.31 -21.82 -37.17
CA ASP A 81 -21.18 -22.94 -37.50
C ASP A 81 -22.52 -22.33 -37.89
N VAL A 82 -22.57 -21.83 -39.13
CA VAL A 82 -23.78 -21.44 -39.82
C VAL A 82 -24.53 -22.75 -40.09
N GLU A 83 -25.18 -23.31 -39.07
CA GLU A 83 -26.51 -23.84 -39.33
C GLU A 83 -27.33 -22.62 -39.74
N LYS A 84 -27.36 -22.37 -41.06
CA LYS A 84 -28.34 -21.48 -41.68
C LYS A 84 -29.64 -21.80 -40.98
N GLY A 85 -30.18 -20.81 -40.26
CA GLY A 85 -31.26 -20.98 -39.32
C GLY A 85 -32.20 -22.08 -39.79
N GLY A 86 -32.34 -23.12 -38.97
CA GLY A 86 -33.18 -24.27 -39.29
C GLY A 86 -34.49 -23.81 -39.91
N ASN A 87 -34.95 -24.56 -40.91
CA ASN A 87 -36.08 -24.27 -41.78
C ASN A 87 -37.13 -23.39 -41.07
N PRO A 88 -37.55 -22.22 -41.62
CA PRO A 88 -38.45 -21.27 -40.93
C PRO A 88 -39.75 -21.88 -40.38
N THR A 89 -40.09 -23.09 -40.85
CA THR A 89 -41.19 -23.96 -40.42
C THR A 89 -40.96 -24.71 -39.10
N HIS A 90 -39.73 -24.80 -38.58
CA HIS A 90 -39.46 -25.42 -37.28
C HIS A 90 -39.99 -24.56 -36.13
N SER A 91 -40.63 -25.24 -35.17
CA SER A 91 -41.12 -24.61 -33.95
C SER A 91 -39.99 -23.89 -33.22
N LEU A 92 -40.31 -22.81 -32.51
CA LEU A 92 -39.34 -22.07 -31.70
C LEU A 92 -38.60 -23.01 -30.71
N PHE A 93 -39.27 -24.08 -30.28
CA PHE A 93 -38.76 -25.08 -29.36
C PHE A 93 -37.69 -25.99 -29.99
N ASP A 94 -37.85 -26.39 -31.25
CA ASP A 94 -36.82 -27.16 -31.98
C ASP A 94 -35.58 -26.32 -32.27
N ARG A 95 -35.77 -25.00 -32.42
CA ARG A 95 -34.72 -24.03 -32.69
C ARG A 95 -33.80 -23.78 -31.48
N TYR A 96 -34.32 -23.97 -30.26
CA TYR A 96 -33.59 -23.87 -28.98
C TYR A 96 -33.48 -25.24 -28.29
N ASN A 97 -33.07 -26.25 -29.07
CA ASN A 97 -32.86 -27.59 -28.55
C ASN A 97 -31.69 -27.68 -27.53
N ASP A 98 -31.57 -28.83 -26.85
CA ASP A 98 -30.54 -29.07 -25.84
C ASP A 98 -29.11 -28.84 -26.37
N SER A 99 -28.85 -29.16 -27.65
CA SER A 99 -27.52 -28.96 -28.25
C SER A 99 -27.19 -27.47 -28.47
N TYR A 100 -28.18 -26.64 -28.84
CA TYR A 100 -28.03 -25.18 -28.89
C TYR A 100 -27.73 -24.62 -27.51
N LEU A 101 -28.51 -25.00 -26.49
CA LEU A 101 -28.30 -24.53 -25.12
C LEU A 101 -26.92 -24.94 -24.56
N ARG A 102 -26.45 -26.16 -24.86
CA ARG A 102 -25.08 -26.59 -24.53
C ARG A 102 -24.00 -25.77 -25.24
N ARG A 103 -24.21 -25.40 -26.51
CA ARG A 103 -23.27 -24.55 -27.26
C ARG A 103 -23.20 -23.13 -26.69
N VAL A 104 -24.35 -22.56 -26.32
CA VAL A 104 -24.41 -21.27 -25.61
C VAL A 104 -23.67 -21.37 -24.28
N GLY A 105 -23.95 -22.39 -23.47
CA GLY A 105 -23.26 -22.61 -22.20
C GLY A 105 -21.74 -22.73 -22.35
N SER A 106 -21.28 -23.49 -23.36
CA SER A 106 -19.85 -23.65 -23.66
C SER A 106 -19.19 -22.33 -24.08
N THR A 107 -19.90 -21.52 -24.88
CA THR A 107 -19.43 -20.20 -25.34
C THR A 107 -19.33 -19.22 -24.17
N VAL A 108 -20.35 -19.16 -23.31
CA VAL A 108 -20.35 -18.32 -22.11
C VAL A 108 -19.21 -18.72 -21.18
N LEU A 109 -19.00 -20.02 -20.95
CA LEU A 109 -17.90 -20.51 -20.11
C LEU A 109 -16.53 -20.10 -20.67
N GLN A 110 -16.31 -20.23 -21.98
CA GLN A 110 -15.08 -19.79 -22.63
C GLN A 110 -14.85 -18.28 -22.48
N TYR A 111 -15.91 -17.47 -22.63
CA TYR A 111 -15.82 -16.02 -22.43
C TYR A 111 -15.45 -15.67 -20.99
N VAL A 112 -16.13 -16.27 -20.01
CA VAL A 112 -15.85 -16.09 -18.58
C VAL A 112 -14.40 -16.44 -18.26
N ASN A 113 -13.89 -17.55 -18.80
CA ASN A 113 -12.50 -17.96 -18.59
C ASN A 113 -11.51 -16.95 -19.18
N MET A 114 -11.79 -16.40 -20.36
CA MET A 114 -10.97 -15.36 -20.97
C MET A 114 -10.96 -14.07 -20.13
N THR A 115 -12.13 -13.57 -19.72
CA THR A 115 -12.23 -12.40 -18.82
C THR A 115 -11.51 -12.65 -17.50
N CYS A 116 -11.66 -13.85 -16.93
CA CYS A 116 -10.94 -14.23 -15.72
C CYS A 116 -9.41 -14.23 -15.92
N ALA A 117 -8.91 -14.63 -17.09
CA ALA A 117 -7.50 -14.56 -17.42
C ALA A 117 -7.00 -13.11 -17.58
N SER A 118 -7.81 -12.22 -18.16
CA SER A 118 -7.52 -10.77 -18.22
C SER A 118 -7.39 -10.19 -16.80
N LEU A 119 -8.42 -10.37 -15.97
CA LEU A 119 -8.49 -9.86 -14.61
C LEU A 119 -7.38 -10.40 -13.70
N ARG A 120 -7.01 -11.68 -13.86
CA ARG A 120 -5.88 -12.29 -13.15
C ARG A 120 -4.56 -11.55 -13.38
N ASN A 121 -4.41 -10.90 -14.54
CA ASN A 121 -3.22 -10.12 -14.87
C ASN A 121 -3.36 -8.64 -14.51
N SER A 122 -4.53 -8.03 -14.70
CA SER A 122 -4.73 -6.59 -14.48
C SER A 122 -4.88 -6.22 -13.01
N ILE A 123 -5.56 -7.05 -12.21
CA ILE A 123 -5.82 -6.77 -10.79
C ILE A 123 -4.51 -6.67 -9.98
N PRO A 124 -3.58 -7.66 -10.03
CA PRO A 124 -2.33 -7.54 -9.28
C PRO A 124 -1.50 -6.31 -9.68
N LYS A 125 -1.50 -5.97 -10.98
CA LYS A 125 -0.82 -4.76 -11.48
C LYS A 125 -1.42 -3.49 -10.89
N SER A 126 -2.75 -3.40 -10.84
CA SER A 126 -3.46 -2.28 -10.21
C SER A 126 -3.15 -2.16 -8.72
N ILE A 127 -3.13 -3.29 -7.99
CA ILE A 127 -2.78 -3.32 -6.56
C ILE A 127 -1.34 -2.81 -6.33
N VAL A 128 -0.37 -3.34 -7.09
CA VAL A 128 1.03 -2.93 -7.00
C VAL A 128 1.19 -1.45 -7.37
N TYR A 129 0.46 -0.99 -8.38
CA TYR A 129 0.48 0.41 -8.81
C TYR A 129 -0.04 1.33 -7.70
N CYS A 130 -1.26 1.12 -7.21
CA CYS A 130 -1.90 2.00 -6.23
C CYS A 130 -1.30 1.90 -4.82
N GLN A 131 -0.79 0.73 -4.40
CA GLN A 131 -0.25 0.56 -3.05
C GLN A 131 1.27 0.68 -3.03
N VAL A 132 1.98 -0.22 -3.72
CA VAL A 132 3.45 -0.34 -3.57
C VAL A 132 4.19 0.81 -4.25
N ARG A 133 3.82 1.13 -5.49
CA ARG A 133 4.47 2.21 -6.24
C ARG A 133 4.14 3.58 -5.65
N GLU A 134 2.90 3.83 -5.26
CA GLU A 134 2.54 5.10 -4.60
C GLU A 134 3.17 5.21 -3.22
N ALA A 135 3.19 4.14 -2.40
CA ALA A 135 3.93 4.17 -1.13
C ALA A 135 5.41 4.51 -1.33
N LYS A 136 6.07 3.99 -2.37
CA LYS A 136 7.46 4.34 -2.67
C LYS A 136 7.63 5.83 -3.04
N ARG A 137 6.63 6.44 -3.68
CA ARG A 137 6.73 7.80 -4.25
C ARG A 137 6.32 8.89 -3.29
N SER A 138 5.26 8.67 -2.53
CA SER A 138 4.52 9.76 -1.87
C SER A 138 4.08 9.43 -0.44
N LEU A 139 4.68 8.41 0.20
CA LEU A 139 4.29 7.99 1.56
C LEU A 139 4.21 9.14 2.56
N LEU A 140 5.19 10.05 2.53
CA LEU A 140 5.31 11.16 3.46
C LEU A 140 5.01 12.53 2.84
N ASP A 141 4.54 12.60 1.60
CA ASP A 141 4.26 13.89 0.93
C ASP A 141 3.22 14.71 1.70
N PHE A 142 2.15 14.06 2.16
CA PHE A 142 1.14 14.69 3.00
C PHE A 142 1.73 15.15 4.34
N PHE A 143 2.59 14.32 4.96
CA PHE A 143 3.28 14.70 6.20
C PHE A 143 4.13 15.96 6.01
N PHE A 144 4.94 16.03 4.95
CA PHE A 144 5.76 17.21 4.67
C PHE A 144 4.93 18.45 4.35
N THR A 145 3.82 18.27 3.65
CA THR A 145 2.86 19.35 3.37
C THR A 145 2.24 19.90 4.66
N GLU A 146 1.84 19.03 5.59
CA GLU A 146 1.29 19.44 6.89
C GLU A 146 2.37 20.02 7.81
N LEU A 147 3.60 19.49 7.77
CA LEU A 147 4.73 19.99 8.53
C LEU A 147 5.05 21.44 8.14
N GLY A 148 4.99 21.77 6.85
CA GLY A 148 5.21 23.14 6.35
C GLY A 148 4.15 24.15 6.80
N LYS A 149 2.99 23.70 7.29
CA LYS A 149 1.93 24.56 7.84
C LYS A 149 2.04 24.76 9.36
N LYS A 150 2.91 24.02 10.04
CA LYS A 150 3.04 24.09 11.51
C LYS A 150 3.83 25.31 11.94
N GLU A 151 3.40 25.92 13.04
CA GLU A 151 4.13 27.01 13.67
C GLU A 151 5.39 26.51 14.38
N SER A 152 6.36 27.41 14.59
CA SER A 152 7.62 27.11 15.28
C SER A 152 7.41 26.43 16.65
N LYS A 153 6.40 26.85 17.43
CA LYS A 153 6.08 26.24 18.74
C LYS A 153 5.66 24.77 18.61
N GLN A 154 4.88 24.44 17.58
CA GLN A 154 4.43 23.08 17.33
C GLN A 154 5.57 22.19 16.86
N LEU A 155 6.46 22.73 16.01
CA LEU A 155 7.67 22.06 15.57
C LEU A 155 8.61 21.78 16.75
N SER A 156 8.81 22.75 17.65
CA SER A 156 9.59 22.57 18.86
C SER A 156 9.06 21.43 19.72
N LYS A 157 7.74 21.35 19.94
CA LYS A 157 7.10 20.27 20.70
C LYS A 157 7.31 18.89 20.07
N MET A 158 7.36 18.80 18.73
CA MET A 158 7.67 17.54 18.05
C MET A 158 9.11 17.09 18.29
N LEU A 159 10.01 18.03 18.53
CA LEU A 159 11.43 17.83 18.81
C LEU A 159 11.73 17.76 20.32
N ASP A 160 10.71 17.61 21.17
CA ASP A 160 10.92 17.33 22.59
C ASP A 160 11.64 15.98 22.72
N GLU A 161 12.81 16.02 23.36
CA GLU A 161 13.66 14.86 23.55
C GLU A 161 13.09 13.93 24.62
N ASP A 162 13.34 12.63 24.47
CA ASP A 162 13.02 11.64 25.51
C ASP A 162 13.64 12.06 26.86
N PRO A 163 12.83 12.24 27.93
CA PRO A 163 13.31 12.62 29.26
C PRO A 163 14.42 11.70 29.80
N ALA A 164 14.38 10.41 29.47
CA ALA A 164 15.42 9.46 29.90
C ALA A 164 16.76 9.74 29.20
N VAL A 165 16.73 10.11 27.92
CA VAL A 165 17.93 10.49 27.16
C VAL A 165 18.46 11.83 27.67
N GLN A 166 17.57 12.80 27.90
CA GLN A 166 17.92 14.10 28.48
C GLN A 166 18.59 13.95 29.85
N GLN A 167 18.01 13.13 30.74
CA GLN A 167 18.57 12.88 32.08
C GLN A 167 19.92 12.16 32.00
N ARG A 168 20.05 11.16 31.12
CA ARG A 168 21.32 10.46 30.91
C ARG A 168 22.40 11.43 30.41
N ARG A 169 22.07 12.33 29.48
CA ARG A 169 22.98 13.38 28.99
C ARG A 169 23.40 14.32 30.10
N ALA A 170 22.46 14.77 30.95
CA ALA A 170 22.76 15.64 32.09
C ALA A 170 23.71 14.98 33.11
N ASN A 171 23.48 13.69 33.42
CA ASN A 171 24.34 12.94 34.33
C ASN A 171 25.77 12.76 33.77
N LEU A 172 25.89 12.49 32.46
CA LEU A 172 27.19 12.37 31.80
C LEU A 172 27.93 13.71 31.76
N ALA A 173 27.23 14.81 31.49
CA ALA A 173 27.80 16.15 31.50
C ALA A 173 28.35 16.51 32.88
N LYS A 174 27.59 16.24 33.96
CA LYS A 174 28.04 16.46 35.34
C LYS A 174 29.28 15.62 35.67
N ARG A 175 29.30 14.35 35.25
CA ARG A 175 30.46 13.48 35.47
C ARG A 175 31.70 13.96 34.72
N LEU A 176 31.53 14.46 33.49
CA LEU A 176 32.61 15.03 32.69
C LEU A 176 33.19 16.29 33.35
N GLU A 177 32.34 17.15 33.91
CA GLU A 177 32.77 18.34 34.65
C GLU A 177 33.62 17.97 35.88
N LEU A 178 33.19 16.97 36.65
CA LEU A 178 33.98 16.45 37.78
C LEU A 178 35.34 15.90 37.33
N TYR A 179 35.39 15.17 36.21
CA TYR A 179 36.67 14.68 35.68
C TYR A 179 37.58 15.81 35.20
N ARG A 180 37.04 16.86 34.60
CA ARG A 180 37.82 18.05 34.22
C ARG A 180 38.38 18.77 35.44
N SER A 181 37.58 18.92 36.51
CA SER A 181 38.05 19.50 37.78
C SER A 181 39.21 18.68 38.36
N ALA A 182 39.03 17.36 38.46
CA ALA A 182 40.09 16.47 38.96
C ALA A 182 41.36 16.52 38.10
N GLN A 183 41.21 16.61 36.77
CA GLN A 183 42.35 16.80 35.87
C GLN A 183 43.08 18.12 36.15
N HIS A 184 42.34 19.22 36.29
CA HIS A 184 42.93 20.52 36.62
C HIS A 184 43.69 20.51 37.96
N GLU A 185 43.16 19.81 38.97
CA GLU A 185 43.83 19.64 40.26
C GLU A 185 45.13 18.83 40.14
N ILE A 186 45.12 17.75 39.35
CA ILE A 186 46.32 16.94 39.08
C ILE A 186 47.38 17.78 38.36
N ASP A 187 46.98 18.53 37.32
CA ASP A 187 47.88 19.39 36.57
C ASP A 187 48.50 20.48 37.46
N ALA A 188 47.71 21.11 38.33
CA ALA A 188 48.21 22.14 39.25
C ALA A 188 49.31 21.62 40.19
N VAL A 189 49.20 20.38 40.67
CA VAL A 189 50.23 19.73 41.53
C VAL A 189 51.45 19.29 40.71
N ALA A 190 51.25 18.83 39.48
CA ALA A 190 52.35 18.38 38.62
C ALA A 190 53.30 19.53 38.22
N TRP A 191 52.75 20.74 38.03
CA TRP A 191 53.51 21.93 37.65
C TRP A 191 54.00 22.78 38.83
N SER A 192 53.74 22.37 40.09
CA SER A 192 54.22 23.07 41.29
C SER A 192 55.59 22.56 41.81
N LYS A 193 56.34 21.81 40.98
CA LYS A 193 57.72 21.37 41.23
C LYS A 193 58.66 22.03 40.23
#